data_AF-C5X3Z6-F1
#
_entry.id   AF-C5X3Z6-F1
#
_cell.length_a   1.000
_cell.length_b   1.000
_cell.length_c   1.000
_cell.angle_alpha   90.00
_cell.angle_beta   90.00
_cell.angle_gamma   90.00
#
_symmetry.space_group_name_H-M   'P 1'
#
loop_
_entity.id
_entity.type
_entity.pdbx_description
1 polymer ?
#
loop_
_entity_poly.entity_id
_entity_poly.type
_entity_poly.pdbx_seq_one_letter_code
_entity_poly.pdbx_strand_id
1 'polypeptide(L)'
;MHPYSLKSSKGAPILPRPIFVFFIASFGFYVCYLSFNQITLESGREGNSREEQRDCRKPYVPHEELSYVHFPKPTSYSRGECSCTPVRFFVIVSMQRSGSGWFETLLNSHPNISSNGEIFNRVDRRENISSILQTLDTLYNLDWLTSAAKNECTAAFGLKWMLNQGILENPEDIVSYLKKKGVSVIFLFRRNTLRRLISVLANDYDKDAKQLNGTHKSHVHSKEEAEILAKFKPHLDPSTLITNIRNIEKAIRDCLDHFKSTRHMILYYEDIISNSNALFQVQEFLRVPVRRLMSRQVKIHTRPIPDLVKNWEEVSSKLNGTEFAHFLDGSDYVK
;
A
#
# COMPACT_ATOMS: atom_id res chain seq x y z
N MET A 1 70.24 -26.17 11.82
CA MET A 1 69.39 -26.14 10.62
C MET A 1 67.94 -25.91 11.07
N HIS A 2 67.36 -24.82 10.55
CA HIS A 2 65.95 -24.39 10.58
C HIS A 2 65.19 -24.15 11.91
N PRO A 3 64.94 -22.88 12.26
CA PRO A 3 63.85 -22.47 13.14
C PRO A 3 62.54 -22.30 12.32
N TYR A 4 61.41 -22.77 12.85
CA TYR A 4 60.10 -22.54 12.23
C TYR A 4 59.48 -21.22 12.70
N SER A 5 59.14 -20.43 11.70
CA SER A 5 58.64 -19.06 11.68
C SER A 5 57.18 -18.93 12.16
N LEU A 6 56.91 -17.87 12.95
CA LEU A 6 55.58 -17.30 13.16
C LEU A 6 54.97 -16.86 11.82
N LYS A 7 53.81 -17.41 11.45
CA LYS A 7 52.97 -16.85 10.36
C LYS A 7 52.08 -15.73 10.92
N SER A 8 52.35 -14.51 10.47
CA SER A 8 51.46 -13.36 10.68
C SER A 8 50.27 -13.38 9.71
N SER A 9 49.14 -12.87 10.20
CA SER A 9 47.90 -12.64 9.44
C SER A 9 48.11 -11.54 8.39
N LYS A 10 47.81 -11.82 7.13
CA LYS A 10 47.80 -10.84 6.04
C LYS A 10 46.42 -10.15 6.01
N GLY A 11 46.35 -8.94 6.56
CA GLY A 11 45.23 -8.02 6.35
C GLY A 11 45.18 -7.51 4.91
N ALA A 12 43.97 -7.23 4.42
CA ALA A 12 43.73 -6.69 3.08
C ALA A 12 44.44 -5.34 2.87
N PRO A 13 44.94 -5.04 1.66
CA PRO A 13 45.63 -3.78 1.39
C PRO A 13 44.62 -2.63 1.42
N ILE A 14 44.76 -1.75 2.41
CA ILE A 14 44.01 -0.50 2.52
C ILE A 14 44.53 0.42 1.42
N LEU A 15 43.66 0.76 0.46
CA LEU A 15 43.95 1.74 -0.59
C LEU A 15 44.42 3.05 0.08
N PRO A 16 45.53 3.67 -0.33
CA PRO A 16 46.01 4.89 0.31
C PRO A 16 44.94 5.98 0.21
N ARG A 17 44.61 6.60 1.35
CA ARG A 17 43.60 7.67 1.52
C ARG A 17 43.51 8.70 0.38
N PRO A 18 44.61 9.20 -0.23
CA PRO A 18 44.50 10.14 -1.35
C PRO A 18 43.80 9.56 -2.59
N ILE A 19 43.96 8.26 -2.88
CA ILE A 19 43.31 7.61 -4.03
C ILE A 19 41.80 7.52 -3.80
N PHE A 20 41.39 7.17 -2.58
CA PHE A 20 39.97 7.07 -2.22
C PHE A 20 39.28 8.44 -2.27
N VAL A 21 39.95 9.50 -1.83
CA VAL A 21 39.45 10.88 -1.95
C VAL A 21 39.32 11.30 -3.42
N PHE A 22 40.27 10.92 -4.27
CA PHE A 22 40.21 11.20 -5.70
C PHE A 22 39.04 10.48 -6.39
N PHE A 23 38.76 9.22 -6.01
CA PHE A 23 37.60 8.47 -6.51
C PHE A 23 36.26 9.06 -6.06
N ILE A 24 36.16 9.53 -4.80
CA ILE A 24 34.94 10.20 -4.32
C ILE A 24 34.74 11.53 -5.06
N ALA A 25 35.82 12.31 -5.26
CA ALA A 25 35.75 13.58 -5.95
C ALA A 25 35.38 13.40 -7.44
N SER A 26 35.97 12.42 -8.12
CA SER A 26 35.66 12.13 -9.53
C SER A 26 34.24 11.60 -9.70
N PHE A 27 33.76 10.75 -8.77
CA PHE A 27 32.38 10.28 -8.77
C PHE A 27 31.40 11.42 -8.49
N GLY A 28 31.72 12.32 -7.55
CA GLY A 28 30.94 13.52 -7.28
C GLY A 28 30.86 14.45 -8.50
N PHE A 29 31.98 14.65 -9.20
CA PHE A 29 32.01 15.45 -10.43
C PHE A 29 31.20 14.80 -11.56
N TYR A 30 31.26 13.46 -11.69
CA TYR A 30 30.49 12.72 -12.67
C TYR A 30 28.97 12.78 -12.39
N VAL A 31 28.56 12.64 -11.14
CA VAL A 31 27.15 12.80 -10.74
C VAL A 31 26.68 14.23 -10.98
N CYS A 32 27.46 15.25 -10.61
CA CYS A 32 27.15 16.64 -10.93
C CYS A 32 27.04 16.88 -12.44
N TYR A 33 27.96 16.35 -13.24
CA TYR A 33 27.93 16.47 -14.69
C TYR A 33 26.66 15.84 -15.29
N LEU A 34 26.25 14.66 -14.81
CA LEU A 34 24.99 14.04 -15.22
C LEU A 34 23.78 14.89 -14.81
N SER A 35 23.74 15.41 -13.58
CA SER A 35 22.66 16.28 -13.10
C SER A 35 22.56 17.58 -13.93
N PHE A 36 23.69 18.21 -14.25
CA PHE A 36 23.71 19.41 -15.09
C PHE A 36 23.30 19.11 -16.53
N ASN A 37 23.71 17.98 -17.10
CA ASN A 37 23.23 17.56 -18.42
C ASN A 37 21.74 17.24 -18.41
N GLN A 38 21.19 16.71 -17.31
CA GLN A 38 19.75 16.45 -17.16
C GLN A 38 18.96 17.77 -17.13
N ILE A 39 19.43 18.76 -16.37
CA ILE A 39 18.85 20.12 -16.33
C ILE A 39 18.97 20.83 -17.69
N THR A 40 20.10 20.66 -18.39
CA THR A 40 20.29 21.26 -19.73
C THR A 40 19.42 20.59 -20.79
N LEU A 41 19.12 19.30 -20.64
CA LEU A 41 18.19 18.57 -21.50
C LEU A 41 16.72 18.94 -21.21
N GLU A 42 16.41 19.32 -19.97
CA GLU A 42 15.11 19.88 -19.58
C GLU A 42 14.93 21.32 -20.07
N SER A 43 15.95 22.18 -19.97
CA SER A 43 15.88 23.56 -20.50
C SER A 43 15.87 23.62 -22.03
N GLY A 44 16.52 22.65 -22.71
CA GLY A 44 16.44 22.47 -24.17
C GLY A 44 15.08 21.95 -24.66
N ARG A 45 14.19 21.49 -23.78
CA ARG A 45 12.85 20.98 -24.11
C ARG A 45 11.72 22.02 -24.00
N GLU A 46 12.02 23.26 -23.62
CA GLU A 46 11.05 24.38 -23.69
C GLU A 46 10.79 24.91 -25.12
N GLY A 47 11.29 24.22 -26.14
CA GLY A 47 10.98 24.52 -27.54
C GLY A 47 9.70 23.84 -28.03
N ASN A 48 8.61 24.60 -28.12
CA ASN A 48 7.40 24.33 -28.92
C ASN A 48 6.84 22.89 -28.84
N SER A 49 6.12 22.59 -27.77
CA SER A 49 5.17 21.47 -27.77
C SER A 49 3.96 21.83 -28.62
N ARG A 50 4.05 21.65 -29.94
CA ARG A 50 2.83 21.43 -30.74
C ARG A 50 2.23 20.15 -30.18
N GLU A 51 1.06 20.25 -29.56
CA GLU A 51 0.22 19.10 -29.26
C GLU A 51 -0.05 18.38 -30.59
N GLU A 52 0.76 17.38 -30.92
CA GLU A 52 0.36 16.34 -31.86
C GLU A 52 -0.82 15.62 -31.20
N GLN A 53 -2.02 16.13 -31.46
CA GLN A 53 -3.27 15.49 -31.13
C GLN A 53 -3.31 14.19 -31.94
N ARG A 54 -2.69 13.13 -31.39
CA ARG A 54 -2.79 11.78 -31.96
C ARG A 54 -4.26 11.42 -31.96
N ASP A 55 -4.82 11.27 -33.16
CA ASP A 55 -6.16 10.76 -33.36
C ASP A 55 -6.20 9.36 -32.74
N CYS A 56 -6.75 9.26 -31.51
CA CYS A 56 -7.01 8.01 -30.84
C CYS A 56 -8.14 7.31 -31.60
N ARG A 57 -7.82 6.81 -32.79
CA ARG A 57 -8.67 5.88 -33.52
C ARG A 57 -8.95 4.76 -32.53
N LYS A 58 -10.22 4.62 -32.12
CA LYS A 58 -10.69 3.42 -31.45
C LYS A 58 -10.24 2.28 -32.37
N PRO A 59 -9.26 1.44 -32.01
CA PRO A 59 -9.09 0.23 -32.78
C PRO A 59 -10.47 -0.43 -32.73
N TYR A 60 -11.02 -0.83 -33.88
CA TYR A 60 -12.24 -1.61 -33.90
C TYR A 60 -11.90 -2.94 -33.24
N VAL A 61 -12.02 -2.97 -31.92
CA VAL A 61 -11.88 -4.17 -31.12
C VAL A 61 -13.30 -4.70 -30.97
N PRO A 62 -13.57 -5.93 -31.44
CA PRO A 62 -14.83 -6.62 -31.18
C PRO A 62 -15.22 -6.52 -29.71
N HIS A 63 -16.51 -6.42 -29.41
CA HIS A 63 -16.97 -6.19 -28.03
C HIS A 63 -16.50 -7.30 -27.08
N GLU A 64 -16.31 -8.52 -27.61
CA GLU A 64 -15.76 -9.66 -26.88
C GLU A 64 -14.27 -9.51 -26.53
N GLU A 65 -13.50 -8.74 -27.31
CA GLU A 65 -12.05 -8.58 -27.14
C GLU A 65 -11.65 -7.34 -26.33
N LEU A 66 -12.60 -6.44 -26.05
CA LEU A 66 -12.39 -5.22 -25.24
C LEU A 66 -11.81 -5.49 -23.85
N SER A 67 -12.13 -6.65 -23.26
CA SER A 67 -11.63 -7.09 -21.96
C SER A 67 -10.15 -7.48 -21.98
N TYR A 68 -9.57 -7.71 -23.16
CA TYR A 68 -8.17 -8.11 -23.36
C TYR A 68 -7.29 -6.98 -23.93
N VAL A 69 -7.87 -5.82 -24.24
CA VAL A 69 -7.14 -4.70 -24.85
C VAL A 69 -6.12 -4.14 -23.87
N HIS A 70 -4.85 -4.23 -24.25
CA HIS A 70 -3.74 -3.62 -23.56
C HIS A 70 -3.00 -2.68 -24.51
N PHE A 71 -2.82 -1.43 -24.09
CA PHE A 71 -2.11 -0.39 -24.84
C PHE A 71 -0.58 -0.58 -24.70
N PRO A 72 0.22 -0.24 -25.72
CA PRO A 72 1.57 -0.78 -25.92
C PRO A 72 2.53 -0.46 -24.77
N LYS A 73 3.57 -1.29 -24.62
CA LYS A 73 4.73 -0.95 -23.77
C LYS A 73 5.32 0.36 -24.28
N PRO A 74 5.25 1.48 -23.53
CA PRO A 74 5.81 2.73 -23.97
C PRO A 74 7.31 2.58 -24.23
N THR A 75 7.75 3.13 -25.36
CA THR A 75 9.15 3.19 -25.77
C THR A 75 9.85 4.41 -25.19
N SER A 76 9.10 5.51 -25.06
CA SER A 76 9.58 6.80 -24.57
C SER A 76 9.25 7.05 -23.10
N TYR A 77 8.33 6.27 -22.53
CA TYR A 77 7.71 6.48 -21.22
C TYR A 77 7.07 7.87 -21.03
N SER A 78 6.83 8.61 -22.13
CA SER A 78 6.11 9.87 -22.09
C SER A 78 4.60 9.65 -21.94
N ARG A 79 3.91 10.56 -21.23
CA ARG A 79 2.44 10.48 -21.09
C ARG A 79 1.72 10.53 -22.43
N GLY A 80 2.29 11.25 -23.41
CA GLY A 80 1.76 11.36 -24.77
C GLY A 80 1.64 10.01 -25.50
N GLU A 81 2.54 9.06 -25.23
CA GLU A 81 2.48 7.70 -25.78
C GLU A 81 1.28 6.91 -25.24
N CYS A 82 0.87 7.20 -24.00
CA CYS A 82 -0.27 6.60 -23.33
C CYS A 82 -1.54 7.46 -23.38
N SER A 83 -1.58 8.50 -24.22
CA SER A 83 -2.68 9.46 -24.33
C SER A 83 -4.04 8.80 -24.60
N CYS A 84 -4.06 7.73 -25.38
CA CYS A 84 -5.28 6.96 -25.68
C CYS A 84 -5.70 5.99 -24.57
N THR A 85 -4.93 5.87 -23.48
CA THR A 85 -5.33 5.11 -22.28
C THR A 85 -5.82 6.09 -21.20
N PRO A 86 -7.15 6.22 -21.00
CA PRO A 86 -7.67 7.03 -19.92
C PRO A 86 -7.27 6.43 -18.57
N VAL A 87 -6.81 7.28 -17.66
CA VAL A 87 -6.44 6.86 -16.31
C VAL A 87 -7.63 7.08 -15.39
N ARG A 88 -7.98 6.03 -14.65
CA ARG A 88 -9.05 6.06 -13.64
C ARG A 88 -8.44 6.21 -12.27
N PHE A 89 -8.96 7.16 -11.51
CA PHE A 89 -8.44 7.41 -10.18
C PHE A 89 -9.16 6.56 -9.15
N PHE A 90 -8.40 6.10 -8.15
CA PHE A 90 -8.98 5.41 -7.00
C PHE A 90 -8.30 5.77 -5.68
N VAL A 91 -8.98 5.42 -4.59
CA VAL A 91 -8.44 5.48 -3.23
C VAL A 91 -8.90 4.25 -2.46
N ILE A 92 -7.98 3.58 -1.77
CA ILE A 92 -8.28 2.47 -0.85
C ILE A 92 -8.41 3.05 0.55
N VAL A 93 -9.63 3.11 1.08
CA VAL A 93 -9.89 3.58 2.44
C VAL A 93 -9.94 2.38 3.38
N SER A 94 -9.12 2.41 4.43
CA SER A 94 -8.91 1.24 5.31
C SER A 94 -8.53 1.66 6.73
N MET A 95 -8.37 0.68 7.62
CA MET A 95 -7.68 0.84 8.90
C MET A 95 -6.37 0.03 8.92
N GLN A 96 -5.50 0.32 9.89
CA GLN A 96 -4.34 -0.53 10.15
C GLN A 96 -4.80 -1.95 10.47
N ARG A 97 -4.05 -2.92 9.93
CA ARG A 97 -4.24 -4.37 10.12
C ARG A 97 -5.54 -4.94 9.53
N SER A 98 -6.15 -4.24 8.58
CA SER A 98 -7.31 -4.71 7.80
C SER A 98 -6.94 -5.42 6.49
N GLY A 99 -5.67 -5.79 6.29
CA GLY A 99 -5.22 -6.50 5.08
C GLY A 99 -4.94 -5.61 3.87
N SER A 100 -5.02 -4.29 4.01
CA SER A 100 -4.84 -3.34 2.90
C SER A 100 -3.43 -3.29 2.32
N GLY A 101 -2.38 -3.58 3.10
CA GLY A 101 -1.02 -3.76 2.56
C GLY A 101 -0.93 -4.95 1.61
N TRP A 102 -1.53 -6.09 1.97
CA TRP A 102 -1.58 -7.28 1.12
C TRP A 102 -2.43 -7.02 -0.13
N PHE A 103 -3.62 -6.45 0.04
CA PHE A 103 -4.51 -6.08 -1.06
C PHE A 103 -3.85 -5.10 -2.04
N GLU A 104 -3.14 -4.09 -1.55
CA GLU A 104 -2.36 -3.18 -2.38
C GLU A 104 -1.28 -3.90 -3.20
N THR A 105 -0.55 -4.85 -2.61
CA THR A 105 0.43 -5.64 -3.38
C THR A 105 -0.21 -6.48 -4.46
N LEU A 106 -1.42 -7.00 -4.24
CA LEU A 106 -2.19 -7.69 -5.27
C LEU A 106 -2.50 -6.75 -6.43
N LEU A 107 -3.06 -5.56 -6.15
CA LEU A 107 -3.36 -4.58 -7.20
C LEU A 107 -2.10 -4.15 -7.95
N ASN A 108 -1.00 -3.89 -7.23
CA ASN A 108 0.27 -3.50 -7.83
C ASN A 108 0.96 -4.63 -8.63
N SER A 109 0.51 -5.88 -8.53
CA SER A 109 0.97 -6.94 -9.44
C SER A 109 0.37 -6.83 -10.85
N HIS A 110 -0.70 -6.04 -11.03
CA HIS A 110 -1.28 -5.77 -12.33
C HIS A 110 -0.42 -4.77 -13.12
N PRO A 111 -0.17 -4.98 -14.42
CA PRO A 111 0.62 -4.07 -15.24
C PRO A 111 0.04 -2.65 -15.39
N ASN A 112 -1.25 -2.43 -15.17
CA ASN A 112 -1.93 -1.16 -15.45
C ASN A 112 -2.53 -0.51 -14.19
N ILE A 113 -2.34 -1.09 -13.01
CA ILE A 113 -2.81 -0.51 -11.74
C ILE A 113 -1.61 -0.08 -10.92
N SER A 114 -1.58 1.20 -10.52
CA SER A 114 -0.57 1.73 -9.61
C SER A 114 -1.23 2.32 -8.36
N SER A 115 -0.95 1.71 -7.21
CA SER A 115 -1.31 2.21 -5.87
C SER A 115 -0.04 2.70 -5.17
N ASN A 116 -0.06 3.95 -4.73
CA ASN A 116 1.13 4.68 -4.26
C ASN A 116 1.30 4.67 -2.72
N GLY A 117 0.78 3.67 -2.03
CA GLY A 117 0.93 3.54 -0.58
C GLY A 117 0.17 4.59 0.22
N GLU A 118 0.58 4.74 1.49
CA GLU A 118 -0.03 5.65 2.46
C GLU A 118 0.62 7.04 2.39
N ILE A 119 0.33 7.80 1.34
CA ILE A 119 0.94 9.11 1.14
C ILE A 119 0.63 10.08 2.28
N PHE A 120 -0.54 9.93 2.93
CA PHE A 120 -0.98 10.73 4.07
C PHE A 120 -0.50 10.22 5.42
N ASN A 121 0.37 9.21 5.50
CA ASN A 121 1.06 8.89 6.76
C ASN A 121 1.96 10.05 7.23
N ARG A 122 2.42 10.87 6.28
CA ARG A 122 3.18 12.11 6.50
C ARG A 122 2.28 13.24 6.98
N VAL A 123 2.63 13.87 8.11
CA VAL A 123 1.81 14.90 8.78
C VAL A 123 1.73 16.16 7.94
N ASP A 124 2.84 16.58 7.32
CA ASP A 124 2.96 17.75 6.44
C ASP A 124 1.91 17.77 5.32
N ARG A 125 1.52 16.58 4.83
CA ARG A 125 0.54 16.43 3.75
C ARG A 125 -0.92 16.51 4.21
N ARG A 126 -1.16 16.53 5.52
CA ARG A 126 -2.50 16.52 6.13
C ARG A 126 -2.69 17.54 7.25
N GLU A 127 -1.85 18.58 7.31
CA GLU A 127 -1.93 19.62 8.35
C GLU A 127 -3.26 20.38 8.31
N ASN A 128 -3.82 20.57 7.11
CA ASN A 128 -5.10 21.21 6.87
C ASN A 128 -5.66 20.78 5.51
N ILE A 129 -6.90 21.18 5.21
CA ILE A 129 -7.57 20.81 3.95
C ILE A 129 -6.81 21.27 2.70
N SER A 130 -6.16 22.44 2.72
CA SER A 130 -5.39 22.94 1.58
C SER A 130 -4.22 22.01 1.25
N SER A 131 -3.44 21.60 2.25
CA SER A 131 -2.33 20.64 2.09
C SER A 131 -2.81 19.28 1.56
N ILE A 132 -3.98 18.82 2.02
CA ILE A 132 -4.61 17.59 1.54
C ILE A 132 -4.94 17.70 0.05
N LEU A 133 -5.67 18.75 -0.34
CA LEU A 133 -6.11 18.92 -1.73
C LEU A 133 -4.93 19.13 -2.68
N GLN A 134 -3.90 19.89 -2.27
CA GLN A 134 -2.67 20.04 -3.03
C GLN A 134 -1.96 18.69 -3.24
N THR A 135 -1.86 17.87 -2.19
CA THR A 135 -1.26 16.53 -2.28
C THR A 135 -2.06 15.62 -3.22
N LEU A 136 -3.39 15.66 -3.14
CA LEU A 136 -4.25 14.91 -4.06
C LEU A 136 -4.11 15.39 -5.50
N ASP A 137 -3.97 16.70 -5.73
CA ASP A 137 -3.74 17.24 -7.07
C ASP A 137 -2.40 16.79 -7.63
N THR A 138 -1.30 16.85 -6.86
CA THR A 138 -0.02 16.29 -7.31
C THR A 138 -0.14 14.80 -7.65
N LEU A 139 -0.85 14.02 -6.84
CA LEU A 139 -1.08 12.60 -7.13
C LEU A 139 -1.89 12.39 -8.41
N TYR A 140 -3.06 13.02 -8.54
CA TYR A 140 -4.01 12.77 -9.62
C TYR A 140 -3.72 13.56 -10.89
N ASN A 141 -2.78 14.50 -10.86
CA ASN A 141 -2.14 15.03 -12.07
C ASN A 141 -1.06 14.07 -12.62
N LEU A 142 -0.80 12.95 -11.93
CA LEU A 142 0.20 11.94 -12.28
C LEU A 142 1.65 12.42 -12.12
N ASP A 143 1.86 13.47 -11.32
CA ASP A 143 3.19 14.00 -10.99
C ASP A 143 3.86 13.23 -9.83
N TRP A 144 3.37 12.02 -9.55
CA TRP A 144 3.75 11.22 -8.39
C TRP A 144 4.55 9.98 -8.80
N LEU A 145 5.86 10.11 -8.76
CA LEU A 145 6.79 9.04 -9.12
C LEU A 145 7.16 8.21 -7.88
N THR A 146 6.83 6.92 -7.92
CA THR A 146 7.16 5.97 -6.85
C THR A 146 7.63 4.64 -7.43
N SER A 147 8.05 3.72 -6.56
CA SER A 147 8.34 2.33 -6.94
C SER A 147 7.13 1.57 -7.50
N ALA A 148 5.91 2.13 -7.39
CA ALA A 148 4.71 1.58 -8.02
C ALA A 148 4.54 2.00 -9.49
N ALA A 149 5.46 2.80 -10.04
CA ALA A 149 5.49 3.15 -11.46
C ALA A 149 5.51 1.89 -12.33
N LYS A 150 4.83 1.96 -13.48
CA LYS A 150 4.66 0.84 -14.39
C LYS A 150 5.50 1.03 -15.65
N ASN A 151 5.97 -0.09 -16.17
CA ASN A 151 6.61 -0.11 -17.48
C ASN A 151 5.57 -0.03 -18.59
N GLU A 152 4.32 -0.40 -18.30
CA GLU A 152 3.16 -0.29 -19.17
C GLU A 152 2.36 1.00 -18.92
N CYS A 153 1.53 1.38 -19.90
CA CYS A 153 0.59 2.48 -19.70
C CYS A 153 -0.35 2.20 -18.51
N THR A 154 -0.35 3.10 -17.53
CA THR A 154 -1.25 3.00 -16.38
C THR A 154 -2.69 3.27 -16.82
N ALA A 155 -3.63 2.48 -16.33
CA ALA A 155 -5.07 2.63 -16.56
C ALA A 155 -5.85 2.91 -15.26
N ALA A 156 -5.28 2.56 -14.10
CA ALA A 156 -5.81 2.90 -12.79
C ALA A 156 -4.69 3.41 -11.87
N PHE A 157 -4.88 4.58 -11.26
CA PHE A 157 -3.87 5.24 -10.44
C PHE A 157 -4.47 5.73 -9.12
N GLY A 158 -3.84 5.42 -8.00
CA GLY A 158 -4.44 5.71 -6.71
C GLY A 158 -3.49 5.65 -5.54
N LEU A 159 -4.08 5.71 -4.35
CA LEU A 159 -3.40 5.65 -3.07
C LEU A 159 -4.15 4.75 -2.08
N LYS A 160 -3.52 4.54 -0.93
CA LYS A 160 -4.16 4.01 0.27
C LYS A 160 -4.27 5.12 1.31
N TRP A 161 -5.42 5.23 1.97
CA TRP A 161 -5.68 6.25 2.98
C TRP A 161 -6.31 5.61 4.21
N MET A 162 -5.63 5.67 5.34
CA MET A 162 -6.11 5.07 6.57
C MET A 162 -7.05 6.01 7.33
N LEU A 163 -8.04 5.47 8.05
CA LEU A 163 -8.99 6.28 8.83
C LEU A 163 -8.33 7.18 9.88
N ASN A 164 -7.16 6.79 10.39
CA ASN A 164 -6.37 7.59 11.34
C ASN A 164 -5.41 8.59 10.66
N GLN A 165 -5.55 8.83 9.36
CA GLN A 165 -4.71 9.77 8.59
C GLN A 165 -5.53 10.98 8.09
N GLY A 166 -6.50 11.44 8.87
CA GLY A 166 -7.22 12.69 8.64
C GLY A 166 -8.33 12.67 7.59
N ILE A 167 -8.67 11.51 7.01
CA ILE A 167 -9.75 11.40 6.01
C ILE A 167 -11.14 11.77 6.56
N LEU A 168 -11.35 11.63 7.87
CA LEU A 168 -12.60 11.97 8.56
C LEU A 168 -12.59 13.37 9.18
N GLU A 169 -11.49 14.12 9.08
CA GLU A 169 -11.38 15.47 9.67
C GLU A 169 -12.08 16.52 8.80
N ASN A 170 -12.04 16.37 7.46
CA ASN A 170 -12.66 17.29 6.49
C ASN A 170 -13.44 16.50 5.41
N PRO A 171 -14.43 15.67 5.79
CA PRO A 171 -15.05 14.71 4.88
C PRO A 171 -15.80 15.37 3.72
N GLU A 172 -16.44 16.53 3.93
CA GLU A 172 -17.23 17.20 2.89
C GLU A 172 -16.37 17.71 1.73
N ASP A 173 -15.25 18.37 2.03
CA ASP A 173 -14.30 18.85 1.03
C ASP A 173 -13.63 17.69 0.28
N ILE A 174 -13.23 16.64 1.01
CA ILE A 174 -12.62 15.45 0.42
C ILE A 174 -13.62 14.76 -0.52
N VAL A 175 -14.87 14.52 -0.08
CA VAL A 175 -15.91 13.92 -0.92
C VAL A 175 -16.18 14.77 -2.17
N SER A 176 -16.25 16.09 -2.01
CA SER A 176 -16.45 17.02 -3.13
C SER A 176 -15.30 16.93 -4.15
N TYR A 177 -14.05 16.89 -3.66
CA TYR A 177 -12.88 16.71 -4.50
C TYR A 177 -12.90 15.36 -5.25
N LEU A 178 -13.13 14.26 -4.53
CA LEU A 178 -13.15 12.91 -5.13
C LEU A 178 -14.23 12.81 -6.22
N LYS A 179 -15.42 13.38 -5.99
CA LYS A 179 -16.49 13.42 -6.99
C LYS A 179 -16.10 14.27 -8.20
N LYS A 180 -15.54 15.46 -7.99
CA LYS A 180 -15.08 16.36 -9.07
C LYS A 180 -14.04 15.69 -9.96
N LYS A 181 -13.11 14.93 -9.37
CA LYS A 181 -12.04 14.22 -10.09
C LYS A 181 -12.45 12.82 -10.59
N GLY A 182 -13.67 12.36 -10.30
CA GLY A 182 -14.14 11.02 -10.70
C GLY A 182 -13.39 9.88 -10.02
N VAL A 183 -12.90 10.09 -8.79
CA VAL A 183 -12.15 9.09 -8.03
C VAL A 183 -13.11 8.00 -7.51
N SER A 184 -12.71 6.75 -7.69
CA SER A 184 -13.44 5.59 -7.17
C SER A 184 -12.93 5.20 -5.79
N VAL A 185 -13.83 5.00 -4.84
CA VAL A 185 -13.47 4.67 -3.45
C VAL A 185 -13.61 3.16 -3.21
N ILE A 186 -12.55 2.52 -2.73
CA ILE A 186 -12.56 1.12 -2.32
C ILE A 186 -12.43 1.09 -0.81
N PHE A 187 -13.51 0.76 -0.09
CA PHE A 187 -13.44 0.51 1.34
C PHE A 187 -12.94 -0.92 1.56
N LEU A 188 -11.88 -1.06 2.35
CA LEU A 188 -11.36 -2.34 2.78
C LEU A 188 -11.27 -2.39 4.30
N PHE A 189 -12.21 -3.10 4.91
CA PHE A 189 -12.26 -3.30 6.34
C PHE A 189 -12.06 -4.78 6.70
N ARG A 190 -11.95 -5.05 8.00
CA ARG A 190 -11.84 -6.40 8.53
C ARG A 190 -12.97 -6.60 9.54
N ARG A 191 -13.84 -7.58 9.30
CA ARG A 191 -15.04 -7.78 10.13
C ARG A 191 -14.64 -8.08 11.56
N ASN A 192 -13.72 -9.03 11.76
CA ASN A 192 -13.32 -9.41 13.10
C ASN A 192 -12.40 -8.36 13.75
N THR A 193 -13.03 -7.42 14.47
CA THR A 193 -12.34 -6.30 15.12
C THR A 193 -11.42 -6.77 16.24
N LEU A 194 -11.77 -7.84 16.96
CA LEU A 194 -10.91 -8.43 18.00
C LEU A 194 -9.60 -8.96 17.41
N ARG A 195 -9.66 -9.75 16.33
CA ARG A 195 -8.47 -10.23 15.60
C ARG A 195 -7.64 -9.08 15.02
N ARG A 196 -8.30 -8.02 14.55
CA ARG A 196 -7.60 -6.80 14.11
C ARG A 196 -6.82 -6.18 15.25
N LEU A 197 -7.46 -5.98 16.42
CA LEU A 197 -6.83 -5.41 17.62
C LEU A 197 -5.63 -6.23 18.09
N ILE A 198 -5.77 -7.56 18.18
CA ILE A 198 -4.67 -8.48 18.50
C ILE A 198 -3.50 -8.25 17.54
N SER A 199 -3.78 -8.14 16.24
CA SER A 199 -2.74 -7.88 15.25
C SER A 199 -2.14 -6.48 15.32
N VAL A 200 -2.85 -5.48 15.83
CA VAL A 200 -2.31 -4.13 16.07
C VAL A 200 -1.31 -4.20 17.22
N LEU A 201 -1.72 -4.77 18.36
CA LEU A 201 -0.87 -4.88 19.54
C LEU A 201 0.39 -5.71 19.27
N ALA A 202 0.27 -6.81 18.53
CA ALA A 202 1.45 -7.62 18.15
C ALA A 202 2.39 -6.87 17.21
N ASN A 203 1.86 -6.07 16.28
CA ASN A 203 2.67 -5.24 15.38
C ASN A 203 3.37 -4.11 16.15
N ASP A 204 2.69 -3.50 17.12
CA ASP A 204 3.26 -2.43 17.94
C ASP A 204 4.37 -2.96 18.85
N TYR A 205 4.19 -4.14 19.47
CA TYR A 205 5.26 -4.83 20.18
C TYR A 205 6.50 -5.05 19.31
N ASP A 206 6.32 -5.47 18.06
CA ASP A 206 7.45 -5.71 17.15
C ASP A 206 8.21 -4.43 16.75
N LYS A 207 7.62 -3.23 16.87
CA LYS A 207 8.36 -1.98 16.63
C LYS A 207 9.52 -1.82 17.60
N ASP A 208 9.32 -2.24 18.84
CA ASP A 208 10.29 -2.15 19.92
C ASP A 208 11.16 -3.41 20.00
N ALA A 209 10.52 -4.58 19.99
CA ALA A 209 11.19 -5.86 20.15
C ALA A 209 12.01 -6.27 18.91
N LYS A 210 11.60 -5.83 17.71
CA LYS A 210 12.27 -6.05 16.42
C LYS A 210 12.66 -7.52 16.23
N GLN A 211 11.66 -8.40 16.30
CA GLN A 211 11.85 -9.85 16.48
C GLN A 211 12.56 -10.53 15.30
N LEU A 212 12.60 -9.89 14.13
CA LEU A 212 13.27 -10.39 12.93
C LEU A 212 14.63 -9.73 12.77
N ASN A 213 15.65 -10.32 13.40
CA ASN A 213 17.06 -9.89 13.31
C ASN A 213 17.25 -8.39 13.60
N GLY A 214 16.59 -7.86 14.63
CA GLY A 214 16.71 -6.45 15.00
C GLY A 214 16.03 -5.50 14.02
N THR A 215 15.12 -6.00 13.17
CA THR A 215 14.30 -5.19 12.26
C THR A 215 12.82 -5.35 12.55
N HIS A 216 12.08 -4.24 12.59
CA HIS A 216 10.61 -4.26 12.61
C HIS A 216 10.06 -4.60 11.23
N LYS A 217 9.08 -5.52 11.16
CA LYS A 217 8.39 -5.87 9.91
C LYS A 217 6.88 -5.91 10.11
N SER A 218 6.18 -4.96 9.49
CA SER A 218 4.70 -4.97 9.49
C SER A 218 4.10 -6.05 8.57
N HIS A 219 4.88 -6.52 7.59
CA HIS A 219 4.53 -7.56 6.63
C HIS A 219 5.74 -8.46 6.39
N VAL A 220 5.48 -9.75 6.13
CA VAL A 220 6.50 -10.78 5.95
C VAL A 220 6.21 -11.59 4.69
N HIS A 221 7.24 -12.25 4.15
CA HIS A 221 7.15 -12.99 2.89
C HIS A 221 7.39 -14.49 3.05
N SER A 222 7.77 -14.96 4.24
CA SER A 222 7.93 -16.38 4.53
C SER A 222 7.08 -16.83 5.72
N LYS A 223 6.75 -18.14 5.74
CA LYS A 223 5.97 -18.73 6.84
C LYS A 223 6.75 -18.69 8.15
N GLU A 224 8.06 -18.87 8.09
CA GLU A 224 8.96 -18.89 9.23
C GLU A 224 8.99 -17.52 9.92
N GLU A 225 9.10 -16.43 9.14
CA GLU A 225 9.02 -15.05 9.67
C GLU A 225 7.65 -14.78 10.29
N ALA A 226 6.56 -15.21 9.63
CA ALA A 226 5.20 -15.09 10.14
C ALA A 226 5.02 -15.82 11.48
N GLU A 227 5.55 -17.03 11.60
CA GLU A 227 5.50 -17.81 12.83
C GLU A 227 6.27 -17.14 13.96
N ILE A 228 7.44 -16.56 13.70
CA ILE A 228 8.21 -15.81 14.70
C ILE A 228 7.38 -14.63 15.24
N LEU A 229 6.85 -13.79 14.35
CA LEU A 229 6.06 -12.62 14.76
C LEU A 229 4.77 -13.02 15.49
N ALA A 230 4.16 -14.13 15.11
CA ALA A 230 2.93 -14.64 15.72
C ALA A 230 3.13 -15.26 17.11
N LYS A 231 4.38 -15.44 17.60
CA LYS A 231 4.65 -15.99 18.94
C LYS A 231 4.21 -15.06 20.06
N PHE A 232 4.33 -13.75 19.86
CA PHE A 232 3.91 -12.76 20.84
C PHE A 232 2.40 -12.82 21.04
N LYS A 233 1.96 -12.96 22.29
CA LYS A 233 0.55 -12.92 22.69
C LYS A 233 0.29 -11.64 23.48
N PRO A 234 -0.39 -10.62 22.93
CA PRO A 234 -0.75 -9.44 23.69
C PRO A 234 -1.65 -9.79 24.88
N HIS A 235 -1.49 -9.01 25.95
CA HIS A 235 -2.48 -8.91 27.02
C HIS A 235 -3.49 -7.83 26.62
N LEU A 236 -4.78 -8.17 26.59
CA LEU A 236 -5.84 -7.22 26.27
C LEU A 236 -6.43 -6.69 27.58
N ASP A 237 -6.75 -5.41 27.63
CA ASP A 237 -7.42 -4.81 28.78
C ASP A 237 -8.94 -5.00 28.67
N PRO A 238 -9.57 -5.83 29.52
CA PRO A 238 -11.01 -6.08 29.44
C PRO A 238 -11.85 -4.84 29.78
N SER A 239 -11.31 -3.88 30.53
CA SER A 239 -12.05 -2.70 30.97
C SER A 239 -12.36 -1.75 29.82
N THR A 240 -11.45 -1.64 28.84
CA THR A 240 -11.57 -0.75 27.68
C THR A 240 -12.00 -1.46 26.38
N LEU A 241 -11.99 -2.80 26.37
CA LEU A 241 -12.20 -3.62 25.17
C LEU A 241 -13.50 -3.31 24.39
N ILE A 242 -14.64 -3.30 25.09
CA ILE A 242 -15.96 -3.04 24.47
C ILE A 242 -16.01 -1.62 23.88
N THR A 243 -15.52 -0.62 24.63
CA THR A 243 -15.48 0.77 24.19
C THR A 243 -14.60 0.92 22.95
N ASN A 244 -13.44 0.26 22.92
CA ASN A 244 -12.54 0.27 21.77
C ASN A 244 -13.21 -0.34 20.53
N ILE A 245 -13.86 -1.49 20.66
CA ILE A 245 -14.59 -2.14 19.56
C ILE A 245 -15.70 -1.21 19.03
N ARG A 246 -16.51 -0.63 19.91
CA ARG A 246 -17.57 0.31 19.53
C ARG A 246 -17.04 1.53 18.77
N ASN A 247 -15.95 2.11 19.24
CA ASN A 247 -15.33 3.26 18.58
C ASN A 247 -14.83 2.91 17.17
N ILE A 248 -14.28 1.71 17.00
CA ILE A 248 -13.82 1.21 15.69
C ILE A 248 -15.01 1.04 14.73
N GLU A 249 -16.07 0.36 15.17
CA GLU A 249 -17.26 0.18 14.35
C GLU A 249 -17.95 1.52 14.03
N LYS A 250 -17.98 2.45 15.00
CA LYS A 250 -18.48 3.80 14.78
C LYS A 250 -17.67 4.52 13.70
N ALA A 251 -16.35 4.50 13.76
CA ALA A 251 -15.50 5.12 12.76
C ALA A 251 -15.70 4.53 11.35
N ILE A 252 -15.94 3.22 11.25
CA ILE A 252 -16.29 2.56 9.98
C ILE A 252 -17.65 3.08 9.48
N ARG A 253 -18.68 3.10 10.34
CA ARG A 253 -20.02 3.60 9.98
C ARG A 253 -19.97 5.06 9.53
N ASP A 254 -19.35 5.93 10.33
CA ASP A 254 -19.19 7.35 10.02
C ASP A 254 -18.49 7.53 8.65
N CYS A 255 -17.42 6.77 8.40
CA CYS A 255 -16.72 6.82 7.12
C CYS A 255 -17.61 6.42 5.95
N LEU A 256 -18.33 5.30 6.06
CA LEU A 256 -19.24 4.87 5.00
C LEU A 256 -20.36 5.89 4.77
N ASP A 257 -20.91 6.47 5.83
CA ASP A 257 -21.98 7.46 5.75
C ASP A 257 -21.52 8.76 5.08
N HIS A 258 -20.34 9.28 5.43
CA HIS A 258 -19.79 10.48 4.80
C HIS A 258 -19.53 10.27 3.30
N PHE A 259 -19.03 9.10 2.92
CA PHE A 259 -18.59 8.83 1.54
C PHE A 259 -19.63 8.09 0.69
N LYS A 260 -20.85 7.84 1.20
CA LYS A 260 -21.92 7.11 0.49
C LYS A 260 -22.30 7.69 -0.88
N SER A 261 -22.10 8.99 -1.09
CA SER A 261 -22.41 9.67 -2.35
C SER A 261 -21.30 9.57 -3.41
N THR A 262 -20.14 8.99 -3.05
CA THR A 262 -19.05 8.71 -3.99
C THR A 262 -19.31 7.42 -4.76
N ARG A 263 -18.64 7.25 -5.91
CA ARG A 263 -18.60 5.94 -6.58
C ARG A 263 -17.75 5.01 -5.74
N HIS A 264 -18.37 4.06 -5.04
CA HIS A 264 -17.65 3.22 -4.09
C HIS A 264 -17.98 1.73 -4.18
N MET A 265 -17.08 0.91 -3.62
CA MET A 265 -17.22 -0.51 -3.36
C MET A 265 -16.81 -0.78 -1.92
N ILE A 266 -17.53 -1.67 -1.23
CA ILE A 266 -17.22 -2.09 0.14
C ILE A 266 -16.74 -3.54 0.11
N LEU A 267 -15.55 -3.77 0.64
CA LEU A 267 -14.93 -5.07 0.77
C LEU A 267 -14.55 -5.34 2.22
N TYR A 268 -14.67 -6.60 2.61
CA TYR A 268 -14.11 -7.08 3.85
C TYR A 268 -13.01 -8.10 3.55
N TYR A 269 -11.94 -8.04 4.33
CA TYR A 269 -10.79 -8.93 4.21
C TYR A 269 -11.20 -10.41 4.16
N GLU A 270 -12.15 -10.79 5.01
CA GLU A 270 -12.73 -12.14 5.10
C GLU A 270 -13.37 -12.59 3.77
N ASP A 271 -13.99 -11.67 3.02
CA ASP A 271 -14.59 -12.00 1.72
C ASP A 271 -13.52 -12.22 0.66
N ILE A 272 -12.46 -11.40 0.67
CA ILE A 272 -11.39 -11.48 -0.33
C ILE A 272 -10.61 -12.78 -0.18
N ILE A 273 -10.39 -13.25 1.06
CA ILE A 273 -9.67 -14.52 1.29
C ILE A 273 -10.54 -15.75 1.03
N SER A 274 -11.86 -15.64 1.14
CA SER A 274 -12.79 -16.77 0.99
C SER A 274 -13.38 -16.89 -0.41
N ASN A 275 -13.46 -15.78 -1.16
CA ASN A 275 -14.04 -15.70 -2.50
C ASN A 275 -13.00 -15.29 -3.54
N SER A 276 -12.60 -16.24 -4.39
CA SER A 276 -11.65 -16.01 -5.48
C SER A 276 -12.14 -14.95 -6.50
N ASN A 277 -13.44 -14.72 -6.61
CA ASN A 277 -14.02 -13.74 -7.53
C ASN A 277 -14.00 -12.29 -7.01
N ALA A 278 -13.72 -12.05 -5.72
CA ALA A 278 -13.70 -10.69 -5.18
C ALA A 278 -12.66 -9.80 -5.91
N LEU A 279 -11.48 -10.35 -6.22
CA LEU A 279 -10.42 -9.63 -6.95
C LEU A 279 -10.76 -9.39 -8.43
N PHE A 280 -11.59 -10.25 -9.04
CA PHE A 280 -12.14 -10.01 -10.37
C PHE A 280 -13.06 -8.78 -10.34
N GLN A 281 -13.97 -8.73 -9.38
CA GLN A 281 -14.92 -7.60 -9.23
C GLN A 281 -14.21 -6.27 -8.99
N VAL A 282 -13.08 -6.26 -8.28
CA VAL A 282 -12.26 -5.05 -8.10
C VAL A 282 -11.67 -4.55 -9.42
N GLN A 283 -11.17 -5.44 -10.28
CA GLN A 283 -10.61 -5.07 -11.58
C GLN A 283 -11.70 -4.52 -12.51
N GLU A 284 -12.87 -5.15 -12.54
CA GLU A 284 -14.05 -4.64 -13.23
C GLU A 284 -14.51 -3.27 -12.69
N PHE A 285 -14.51 -3.11 -11.36
CA PHE A 285 -14.82 -1.84 -10.72
C PHE A 285 -13.82 -0.74 -11.10
N LEU A 286 -12.53 -1.06 -11.24
CA LEU A 286 -11.51 -0.14 -11.73
C LEU A 286 -11.50 -0.02 -13.26
N ARG A 287 -12.31 -0.82 -13.97
CA ARG A 287 -12.41 -0.91 -15.44
C ARG A 287 -11.05 -1.14 -16.10
N VAL A 288 -10.31 -2.11 -15.57
CA VAL A 288 -9.05 -2.59 -16.14
C VAL A 288 -9.19 -4.04 -16.60
N PRO A 289 -8.41 -4.49 -17.60
CA PRO A 289 -8.42 -5.88 -18.05
C PRO A 289 -8.22 -6.85 -16.91
N VAL A 290 -9.03 -7.89 -16.81
CA VAL A 290 -8.90 -8.87 -15.73
C VAL A 290 -7.60 -9.66 -15.90
N ARG A 291 -6.78 -9.65 -14.85
CA ARG A 291 -5.54 -10.41 -14.74
C ARG A 291 -5.51 -11.21 -13.44
N ARG A 292 -4.66 -12.24 -13.42
CA ARG A 292 -4.32 -12.95 -12.19
C ARG A 292 -3.45 -12.03 -11.33
N LEU A 293 -3.92 -11.69 -10.14
CA LEU A 293 -3.17 -10.90 -9.17
C LEU A 293 -2.35 -11.81 -8.25
N MET A 294 -1.16 -11.36 -7.86
CA MET A 294 -0.23 -12.12 -7.03
C MET A 294 0.37 -11.26 -5.92
N SER A 295 0.59 -11.85 -4.75
CA SER A 295 1.29 -11.20 -3.64
C SER A 295 2.29 -12.19 -3.03
N ARG A 296 3.43 -11.65 -2.58
CA ARG A 296 4.41 -12.39 -1.79
C ARG A 296 4.13 -12.29 -0.29
N GLN A 297 3.22 -11.43 0.14
CA GLN A 297 2.91 -11.28 1.56
C GLN A 297 2.15 -12.50 2.07
N VAL A 298 2.58 -12.98 3.23
CA VAL A 298 1.91 -14.07 3.94
C VAL A 298 1.24 -13.53 5.19
N LYS A 299 0.19 -14.23 5.63
CA LYS A 299 -0.57 -13.88 6.82
C LYS A 299 0.19 -14.30 8.07
N ILE A 300 0.37 -13.37 9.01
CA ILE A 300 1.09 -13.61 10.27
C ILE A 300 0.25 -14.46 11.23
N HIS A 301 -0.96 -14.01 11.59
CA HIS A 301 -1.80 -14.67 12.58
C HIS A 301 -2.76 -15.68 11.93
N THR A 302 -2.38 -16.95 11.90
CA THR A 302 -3.18 -18.06 11.35
C THR A 302 -3.85 -18.93 12.42
N ARG A 303 -3.36 -18.91 13.67
CA ARG A 303 -3.89 -19.69 14.79
C ARG A 303 -5.29 -19.24 15.25
N PRO A 304 -6.03 -20.08 15.99
CA PRO A 304 -7.23 -19.69 16.71
C PRO A 304 -6.99 -18.50 17.66
N ILE A 305 -8.02 -17.69 17.91
CA ILE A 305 -7.92 -16.49 18.78
C ILE A 305 -7.43 -16.84 20.21
N PRO A 306 -7.89 -17.91 20.87
CA PRO A 306 -7.38 -18.29 22.20
C PRO A 306 -5.86 -18.43 22.25
N ASP A 307 -5.24 -18.89 21.16
CA ASP A 307 -3.80 -19.09 21.08
C ASP A 307 -3.00 -17.81 20.85
N LEU A 308 -3.68 -16.70 20.56
CA LEU A 308 -3.08 -15.42 20.21
C LEU A 308 -3.19 -14.37 21.34
N VAL A 309 -3.86 -14.69 22.45
CA VAL A 309 -4.11 -13.75 23.56
C VAL A 309 -3.59 -14.34 24.86
N LYS A 310 -2.96 -13.51 25.71
CA LYS A 310 -2.40 -13.97 26.99
C LYS A 310 -3.47 -14.25 28.04
N ASN A 311 -4.44 -13.35 28.20
CA ASN A 311 -5.55 -13.43 29.16
C ASN A 311 -6.88 -13.78 28.47
N TRP A 312 -6.89 -14.87 27.68
CA TRP A 312 -8.03 -15.24 26.84
C TRP A 312 -9.33 -15.43 27.62
N GLU A 313 -9.31 -16.09 28.78
CA GLU A 313 -10.52 -16.36 29.57
C GLU A 313 -11.23 -15.07 30.01
N GLU A 314 -10.48 -14.05 30.42
CA GLU A 314 -11.02 -12.73 30.79
C GLU A 314 -11.64 -12.03 29.58
N VAL A 315 -10.95 -12.06 28.43
CA VAL A 315 -11.44 -11.46 27.18
C VAL A 315 -12.70 -12.16 26.69
N SER A 316 -12.70 -13.49 26.68
CA SER A 316 -13.84 -14.31 26.30
C SER A 316 -15.04 -14.03 27.20
N SER A 317 -14.84 -14.08 28.52
CA SER A 317 -15.88 -13.76 29.51
C SER A 317 -16.44 -12.35 29.35
N LYS A 318 -15.59 -11.36 29.07
CA LYS A 318 -16.02 -9.97 28.89
C LYS A 318 -16.87 -9.74 27.63
N LEU A 319 -16.59 -10.46 26.55
CA LEU A 319 -17.31 -10.33 25.28
C LEU A 319 -18.52 -11.26 25.18
N ASN A 320 -18.47 -12.41 25.86
CA ASN A 320 -19.57 -13.36 25.88
C ASN A 320 -20.83 -12.71 26.51
N GLY A 321 -21.99 -12.98 25.92
CA GLY A 321 -23.25 -12.33 26.32
C GLY A 321 -23.39 -10.87 25.89
N THR A 322 -22.45 -10.31 25.12
CA THR A 322 -22.56 -8.99 24.49
C THR A 322 -22.83 -9.11 22.99
N GLU A 323 -23.19 -8.00 22.34
CA GLU A 323 -23.32 -7.91 20.87
C GLU A 323 -22.03 -8.31 20.12
N PHE A 324 -20.87 -8.25 20.79
CA PHE A 324 -19.54 -8.56 20.24
C PHE A 324 -19.11 -10.02 20.43
N ALA A 325 -19.97 -10.88 20.99
CA ALA A 325 -19.67 -12.30 21.18
C ALA A 325 -19.31 -12.99 19.86
N HIS A 326 -19.90 -12.55 18.75
CA HIS A 326 -19.61 -13.07 17.40
C HIS A 326 -18.15 -12.91 16.96
N PHE A 327 -17.34 -12.05 17.60
CA PHE A 327 -15.90 -11.98 17.31
C PHE A 327 -15.08 -13.11 17.94
N LEU A 328 -15.64 -13.82 18.92
CA LEU A 328 -15.03 -15.00 19.53
C LEU A 328 -15.07 -16.18 18.56
N ASP A 329 -16.09 -16.22 17.71
CA ASP A 329 -16.28 -17.24 16.70
C ASP A 329 -15.18 -17.09 15.63
N GLY A 330 -14.20 -18.00 15.64
CA GLY A 330 -13.11 -18.03 14.67
C GLY A 330 -13.55 -18.45 13.26
N SER A 331 -14.85 -18.51 12.99
CA SER A 331 -15.49 -19.05 11.79
C SER A 331 -15.13 -18.29 10.51
N ASP A 332 -14.82 -17.00 10.61
CA ASP A 332 -14.29 -16.16 9.51
C ASP A 332 -12.98 -16.72 8.87
N TYR A 333 -12.42 -17.77 9.48
CA TYR A 333 -11.09 -18.31 9.19
C TYR A 333 -11.05 -19.84 9.06
N VAL A 334 -12.18 -20.54 9.14
CA VAL A 334 -12.26 -22.00 8.95
C VAL A 334 -12.79 -22.28 7.55
N LYS A 335 -11.87 -22.36 6.57
CA LYS A 335 -12.01 -23.16 5.35
C LYS A 335 -10.65 -23.68 4.92
#